data_AF-A0A426ZWW6-F1
#
_entry.id   AF-A0A426ZWW6-F1
#
_cell.length_a   1.000
_cell.length_b   1.000
_cell.length_c   1.000
_cell.angle_alpha   90.00
_cell.angle_beta   90.00
_cell.angle_gamma   90.00
#
_symmetry.space_group_name_H-M   'P 1'
#
loop_
_entity.id
_entity.type
_entity.pdbx_description
1 polymer ?
#
loop_
_entity_poly.entity_id
_entity_poly.type
_entity_poly.pdbx_seq_one_letter_code
_entity_poly.pdbx_strand_id
1 'polypeptide(L)'
;MTLRFPFTVRSPLPPVFASSLHRCLSIPSPSSSSSPTPLPSSDRRSPLFLRPPTFAASRSDLHDFRRWAESLALAAGPRISASDGGPDAALLRREIAWLVEDATVAAASESGVGEELRLRVELEGLYRLWRARIEERRPFQYIVGCEHWRDLVLVVKEGVLIPRPETEMVVDLVAEVEGFEKGLWADLGTGSGAIAVGIGRMLQEGGRVFATDLSPVALEVARLNVERSQSATAVYADGGYLFRASTGRTAEPGRSKDQSHCTTNSTKTLDPIYH
;
A
#
# COMPACT_ATOMS: atom_id res chain seq x y z
N MET A 1 -32.40 20.43 -22.08
CA MET A 1 -31.73 21.59 -21.46
C MET A 1 -30.25 21.21 -21.37
N THR A 2 -29.48 21.64 -22.36
CA THR A 2 -28.14 21.12 -22.65
C THR A 2 -27.14 22.17 -22.18
N LEU A 3 -26.43 21.91 -21.07
CA LEU A 3 -25.43 22.84 -20.54
C LEU A 3 -24.05 22.47 -21.08
N ARG A 4 -23.61 23.25 -22.08
CA ARG A 4 -22.25 23.29 -22.62
C ARG A 4 -21.35 24.10 -21.69
N PHE A 5 -20.22 23.53 -21.29
CA PHE A 5 -19.09 24.28 -20.70
C PHE A 5 -18.19 24.85 -21.81
N PRO A 6 -17.74 26.11 -21.72
CA PRO A 6 -16.84 26.68 -22.72
C PRO A 6 -15.38 26.34 -22.41
N PHE A 7 -14.76 25.52 -23.25
CA PHE A 7 -13.29 25.40 -23.36
C PHE A 7 -12.76 26.62 -24.11
N THR A 8 -11.86 27.38 -23.50
CA THR A 8 -11.07 28.42 -24.18
C THR A 8 -9.63 27.94 -24.30
N VAL A 9 -9.20 27.65 -25.52
CA VAL A 9 -7.82 27.32 -25.88
C VAL A 9 -7.04 28.64 -26.01
N ARG A 10 -5.96 28.81 -25.25
CA ARG A 10 -4.97 29.89 -25.46
C ARG A 10 -3.63 29.31 -25.92
N SER A 11 -3.10 29.95 -26.95
CA SER A 11 -1.90 29.64 -27.73
C SER A 11 -0.59 29.81 -26.95
N PRO A 12 0.54 29.25 -27.45
CA PRO A 12 1.82 29.24 -26.74
C PRO A 12 2.61 30.55 -26.92
N LEU A 13 3.36 30.94 -25.88
CA LEU A 13 4.35 32.03 -25.91
C LEU A 13 5.80 31.47 -25.82
N PRO A 14 6.81 32.22 -26.29
CA PRO A 14 8.09 31.70 -26.83
C PRO A 14 9.19 31.49 -25.75
N PRO A 15 10.35 30.90 -26.11
CA PRO A 15 11.33 30.45 -25.12
C PRO A 15 12.21 31.60 -24.63
N VAL A 16 12.50 31.64 -23.34
CA VAL A 16 13.50 32.53 -22.75
C VAL A 16 14.67 31.69 -22.24
N PHE A 17 15.86 31.99 -22.76
CA PHE A 17 17.13 31.39 -22.41
C PHE A 17 17.68 31.95 -21.08
N ALA A 18 18.35 31.05 -20.36
CA ALA A 18 19.51 31.22 -19.47
C ALA A 18 19.42 32.14 -18.23
N SER A 19 19.65 31.57 -17.03
CA SER A 19 21.01 31.56 -16.47
C SER A 19 21.10 30.81 -15.13
N SER A 20 22.15 30.01 -15.04
CA SER A 20 22.75 29.32 -13.90
C SER A 20 22.53 29.92 -12.51
N LEU A 21 22.10 29.08 -11.55
CA LEU A 21 22.59 29.04 -10.17
C LEU A 21 22.33 27.62 -9.60
N HIS A 22 23.17 26.66 -10.02
CA HIS A 22 23.27 25.37 -9.32
C HIS A 22 23.93 25.61 -7.95
N ARG A 23 23.13 25.78 -6.90
CA ARG A 23 23.60 25.53 -5.54
C ARG A 23 23.36 24.05 -5.24
N CYS A 24 24.34 23.21 -5.60
CA CYS A 24 24.38 21.82 -5.21
C CYS A 24 24.25 21.71 -3.68
N LEU A 25 23.13 21.17 -3.20
CA LEU A 25 23.04 20.62 -1.86
C LEU A 25 23.81 19.30 -1.89
N SER A 26 25.09 19.37 -1.57
CA SER A 26 25.97 18.20 -1.46
C SER A 26 25.49 17.30 -0.34
N ILE A 27 25.33 16.02 -0.65
CA ILE A 27 25.13 14.95 0.34
C ILE A 27 26.40 14.91 1.23
N PRO A 28 26.28 14.86 2.58
CA PRO A 28 27.43 14.58 3.43
C PRO A 28 27.99 13.20 3.08
N SER A 29 29.29 13.11 2.78
CA SER A 29 29.93 11.84 2.45
C SER A 29 29.96 10.93 3.69
N PRO A 30 29.48 9.67 3.61
CA PRO A 30 29.52 8.76 4.74
C PRO A 30 30.96 8.32 5.02
N SER A 31 31.37 8.41 6.29
CA SER A 31 32.60 7.80 6.79
C SER A 31 32.53 6.28 6.62
N SER A 32 33.64 5.72 6.15
CA SER A 32 33.81 4.31 5.80
C SER A 32 33.50 3.33 6.94
N SER A 33 32.46 2.53 6.79
CA SER A 33 32.40 1.16 7.32
C SER A 33 31.40 0.29 6.53
N SER A 34 31.88 -0.88 6.11
CA SER A 34 31.16 -2.04 5.53
C SER A 34 29.95 -1.77 4.63
N SER A 35 30.16 -1.88 3.31
CA SER A 35 29.10 -1.94 2.30
C SER A 35 28.14 -3.12 2.57
N PRO A 36 26.83 -2.89 2.75
CA PRO A 36 25.86 -3.97 2.80
C PRO A 36 25.74 -4.63 1.42
N THR A 37 25.67 -5.96 1.41
CA THR A 37 25.41 -6.75 0.20
C THR A 37 24.13 -6.25 -0.48
N PRO A 38 24.15 -5.92 -1.79
CA PRO A 38 22.95 -5.41 -2.45
C PRO A 38 21.84 -6.47 -2.41
N LEU A 39 20.69 -6.09 -1.84
CA LEU A 39 19.49 -6.95 -1.81
C LEU A 39 19.06 -7.31 -3.25
N PRO A 40 18.52 -8.53 -3.47
CA PRO A 40 17.94 -8.89 -4.75
C PRO A 40 16.85 -7.89 -5.16
N SER A 41 16.76 -7.59 -6.47
CA SER A 41 15.87 -6.58 -7.06
C SER A 41 14.36 -6.75 -6.79
N SER A 42 13.95 -7.88 -6.20
CA SER A 42 12.59 -8.16 -5.76
C SER A 42 12.20 -7.39 -4.49
N ASP A 43 13.11 -7.19 -3.54
CA ASP A 43 12.77 -6.58 -2.24
C ASP A 43 12.48 -5.08 -2.33
N ARG A 44 13.00 -4.41 -3.36
CA ARG A 44 12.74 -2.98 -3.61
C ARG A 44 11.32 -2.70 -4.10
N ARG A 45 10.61 -3.72 -4.59
CA ARG A 45 9.23 -3.61 -5.11
C ARG A 45 8.17 -3.90 -4.06
N SER A 46 8.54 -4.51 -2.94
CA SER A 46 7.63 -4.74 -1.82
C SER A 46 7.33 -3.45 -1.07
N PRO A 47 6.11 -3.28 -0.51
CA PRO A 47 5.79 -2.19 0.40
C PRO A 47 6.78 -2.09 1.56
N LEU A 48 7.09 -0.86 1.99
CA LEU A 48 8.14 -0.58 2.98
C LEU A 48 7.90 -1.34 4.29
N PHE A 49 6.67 -1.29 4.81
CA PHE A 49 6.24 -2.00 6.01
C PHE A 49 6.41 -3.53 5.98
N LEU A 50 6.56 -4.13 4.79
CA LEU A 50 6.74 -5.57 4.59
C LEU A 50 8.18 -5.99 4.37
N ARG A 51 9.09 -5.03 4.19
CA ARG A 51 10.50 -5.35 3.99
C ARG A 51 11.12 -5.78 5.33
N PRO A 52 12.03 -6.76 5.31
CA PRO A 52 12.75 -7.13 6.52
C PRO A 52 13.65 -5.96 6.97
N PRO A 53 13.75 -5.68 8.29
CA PRO A 53 14.57 -4.59 8.81
C PRO A 53 16.05 -5.01 8.82
N THR A 54 16.72 -4.95 7.66
CA THR A 54 18.05 -5.52 7.45
C THR A 54 19.19 -4.52 7.49
N PHE A 55 18.92 -3.23 7.43
CA PHE A 55 19.94 -2.18 7.41
C PHE A 55 20.16 -1.61 8.81
N ALA A 56 21.38 -1.24 9.16
CA ALA A 56 21.68 -0.56 10.42
C ALA A 56 21.72 0.97 10.21
N ALA A 57 21.29 1.72 11.21
CA ALA A 57 21.44 3.18 11.26
C ALA A 57 21.51 3.66 12.71
N SER A 58 22.19 4.78 12.94
CA SER A 58 22.20 5.45 14.24
C SER A 58 20.98 6.37 14.40
N ARG A 59 20.64 6.71 15.65
CA ARG A 59 19.65 7.77 15.93
C ARG A 59 20.08 9.13 15.33
N SER A 60 21.39 9.41 15.24
CA SER A 60 21.89 10.63 14.62
C SER A 60 21.56 10.67 13.13
N ASP A 61 21.74 9.56 12.42
CA ASP A 61 21.45 9.46 10.99
C ASP A 61 19.98 9.77 10.68
N LEU A 62 19.06 9.24 11.49
CA LEU A 62 17.63 9.53 11.32
C LEU A 62 17.27 10.97 11.69
N HIS A 63 17.95 11.55 12.69
CA HIS A 63 17.76 12.95 13.03
C HIS A 63 18.24 13.87 11.89
N ASP A 64 19.37 13.52 11.26
CA ASP A 64 19.90 14.24 10.09
C ASP A 64 18.97 14.11 8.89
N PHE A 65 18.47 12.91 8.62
CA PHE A 65 17.45 12.68 7.61
C PHE A 65 16.19 13.53 7.86
N ARG A 66 15.65 13.55 9.09
CA ARG A 66 14.46 14.35 9.42
C ARG A 66 14.68 15.84 9.17
N ARG A 67 15.80 16.40 9.64
CA ARG A 67 16.15 17.81 9.42
C ARG A 67 16.26 18.15 7.94
N TRP A 68 16.92 17.29 7.16
CA TRP A 68 17.03 17.45 5.72
C TRP A 68 15.65 17.36 5.03
N ALA A 69 14.82 16.40 5.41
CA ALA A 69 13.51 16.17 4.82
C ALA A 69 12.56 17.36 5.06
N GLU A 70 12.57 17.92 6.27
CA GLU A 70 11.82 19.14 6.62
C GLU A 70 12.32 20.35 5.83
N SER A 71 13.64 20.52 5.71
CA SER A 71 14.23 21.61 4.92
C SER A 71 13.81 21.53 3.45
N LEU A 72 13.83 20.33 2.86
CA LEU A 72 13.39 20.10 1.48
C LEU A 72 11.89 20.41 1.30
N ALA A 73 11.05 19.98 2.23
CA ALA A 73 9.62 20.25 2.22
C ALA A 73 9.31 21.76 2.29
N LEU A 74 10.01 22.50 3.16
CA LEU A 74 9.87 23.96 3.27
C LEU A 74 10.33 24.67 1.99
N ALA A 75 11.44 24.24 1.38
CA ALA A 75 11.94 24.81 0.13
C ALA A 75 11.01 24.52 -1.07
N ALA A 76 10.21 23.45 -1.01
CA ALA A 76 9.26 23.09 -2.04
C ALA A 76 7.86 23.68 -1.83
N GLY A 77 7.49 24.06 -0.60
CA GLY A 77 6.17 24.58 -0.22
C GLY A 77 5.56 25.62 -1.16
N PRO A 78 6.27 26.70 -1.55
CA PRO A 78 5.74 27.70 -2.47
C PRO A 78 5.36 27.17 -3.86
N ARG A 79 5.99 26.08 -4.31
CA ARG A 79 5.72 25.42 -5.60
C ARG A 79 4.67 24.32 -5.49
N ILE A 80 4.51 23.74 -4.31
CA ILE A 80 3.60 22.62 -4.08
C ILE A 80 2.16 23.09 -3.86
N SER A 81 1.97 24.21 -3.16
CA SER A 81 0.65 24.74 -2.80
C SER A 81 0.01 25.64 -3.86
N ALA A 82 0.78 26.12 -4.86
CA ALA A 82 0.35 27.24 -5.70
C ALA A 82 -0.57 26.92 -6.90
N SER A 83 -0.85 25.65 -7.22
CA SER A 83 -1.74 25.32 -8.36
C SER A 83 -3.03 24.59 -7.99
N ASP A 84 -3.04 23.68 -7.02
CA ASP A 84 -4.17 22.73 -6.83
C ASP A 84 -4.50 22.40 -5.35
N GLY A 85 -4.13 23.25 -4.39
CA GLY A 85 -4.34 22.93 -2.96
C GLY A 85 -3.45 21.78 -2.47
N GLY A 86 -2.19 21.76 -2.91
CA GLY A 86 -1.21 20.75 -2.52
C GLY A 86 -0.98 20.67 -1.00
N PRO A 87 -0.32 19.58 -0.53
CA PRO A 87 -0.17 19.28 0.89
C PRO A 87 0.45 20.46 1.64
N ASP A 88 -0.15 20.84 2.77
CA ASP A 88 0.42 21.85 3.64
C ASP A 88 1.66 21.33 4.40
N ALA A 89 2.37 22.24 5.06
CA ALA A 89 3.57 21.88 5.80
C ALA A 89 3.29 20.94 6.99
N ALA A 90 2.07 20.93 7.54
CA ALA A 90 1.69 20.05 8.65
C ALA A 90 1.49 18.61 8.18
N LEU A 91 0.88 18.42 7.01
CA LEU A 91 0.76 17.11 6.36
C LEU A 91 2.13 16.55 6.00
N LEU A 92 3.02 17.35 5.39
CA LEU A 92 4.36 16.89 5.03
C LEU A 92 5.18 16.46 6.26
N ARG A 93 5.11 17.20 7.38
CA ARG A 93 5.77 16.78 8.63
C ARG A 93 5.24 15.45 9.16
N ARG A 94 3.94 15.21 9.03
CA ARG A 94 3.30 13.95 9.41
C ARG A 94 3.75 12.79 8.53
N GLU A 95 3.83 13.01 7.22
CA GLU A 95 4.34 12.03 6.27
C GLU A 95 5.82 11.68 6.55
N ILE A 96 6.67 12.66 6.93
CA ILE A 96 8.05 12.39 7.38
C ILE A 96 8.05 11.49 8.62
N ALA A 97 7.20 11.81 9.61
CA ALA A 97 7.11 11.03 10.83
C ALA A 97 6.71 9.58 10.54
N TRP A 98 5.68 9.38 9.72
CA TRP A 98 5.23 8.05 9.28
C TRP A 98 6.28 7.31 8.47
N LEU A 99 6.98 7.99 7.55
CA LEU A 99 8.05 7.36 6.77
C LEU A 99 9.17 6.84 7.67
N VAL A 100 9.56 7.62 8.68
CA VAL A 100 10.58 7.19 9.64
C VAL A 100 10.05 6.03 10.48
N GLU A 101 8.84 6.15 11.03
CA GLU A 101 8.22 5.10 11.83
C GLU A 101 8.15 3.77 11.07
N ASP A 102 7.61 3.78 9.86
CA ASP A 102 7.45 2.57 9.04
C ASP A 102 8.80 1.97 8.62
N ALA A 103 9.79 2.82 8.33
CA ALA A 103 11.13 2.38 7.98
C ALA A 103 11.90 1.79 9.16
N THR A 104 11.58 2.16 10.40
CA THR A 104 12.36 1.80 11.58
C THR A 104 11.74 0.66 12.39
N VAL A 105 12.61 -0.24 12.86
CA VAL A 105 12.28 -1.19 13.91
C VAL A 105 13.31 -0.99 15.02
N ALA A 106 12.83 -0.78 16.25
CA ALA A 106 13.71 -0.72 17.41
C ALA A 106 14.43 -2.06 17.55
N ALA A 107 15.78 -2.04 17.54
CA ALA A 107 16.53 -3.22 17.91
C ALA A 107 16.32 -3.45 19.41
N ALA A 108 15.93 -4.66 19.80
CA ALA A 108 15.95 -5.05 21.19
C ALA A 108 17.42 -5.04 21.65
N SER A 109 17.80 -4.00 22.40
CA SER A 109 19.12 -3.94 23.04
C SER A 109 18.94 -4.25 24.53
N GLU A 110 19.39 -5.42 24.95
CA GLU A 110 19.42 -5.83 26.37
C GLU A 110 20.51 -5.11 27.18
N SER A 111 21.31 -4.26 26.55
CA SER A 111 22.44 -3.59 27.22
C SER A 111 22.60 -2.19 26.65
N GLY A 112 21.96 -1.23 27.32
CA GLY A 112 21.91 0.16 26.90
C GLY A 112 23.29 0.81 26.84
N VAL A 113 23.90 0.84 25.66
CA VAL A 113 24.73 1.94 25.16
C VAL A 113 24.64 1.93 23.63
N GLY A 114 23.94 2.92 23.07
CA GLY A 114 23.73 3.08 21.62
C GLY A 114 22.56 2.27 21.09
N GLU A 115 21.38 2.91 20.97
CA GLU A 115 20.24 2.31 20.26
C GLU A 115 20.56 2.29 18.76
N GLU A 116 21.22 1.21 18.32
CA GLU A 116 21.34 0.87 16.92
C GLU A 116 19.94 0.54 16.39
N LEU A 117 19.51 1.24 15.34
CA LEU A 117 18.20 1.09 14.75
C LEU A 117 18.29 0.18 13.53
N ARG A 118 17.25 -0.64 13.33
CA ARG A 118 17.15 -1.50 12.16
C ARG A 118 16.19 -0.87 11.17
N LEU A 119 16.67 -0.58 9.96
CA LEU A 119 15.86 0.00 8.89
C LEU A 119 15.41 -1.07 7.89
N ARG A 120 14.18 -0.92 7.39
CA ARG A 120 13.56 -1.69 6.29
C ARG A 120 14.03 -1.25 4.90
N VAL A 121 14.78 -0.16 4.84
CA VAL A 121 15.39 0.39 3.65
C VAL A 121 16.74 1.00 4.02
N GLU A 122 17.71 0.96 3.11
CA GLU A 122 18.99 1.66 3.30
C GLU A 122 18.76 3.15 3.59
N LEU A 123 19.64 3.77 4.40
CA LEU A 123 19.50 5.18 4.78
C LEU A 123 19.34 6.09 3.54
N GLU A 124 20.16 5.90 2.50
CA GLU A 124 20.04 6.62 1.22
C GLU A 124 18.69 6.35 0.52
N GLY A 125 18.08 5.21 0.77
CA GLY A 125 16.73 4.91 0.32
C GLY A 125 15.68 5.83 0.93
N LEU A 126 15.80 6.22 2.20
CA LEU A 126 14.90 7.23 2.80
C LEU A 126 14.99 8.57 2.07
N TYR A 127 16.20 9.02 1.77
CA TYR A 127 16.43 10.25 1.00
C TYR A 127 15.80 10.19 -0.39
N ARG A 128 15.92 9.04 -1.09
CA ARG A 128 15.30 8.83 -2.40
C ARG A 128 13.77 8.79 -2.34
N LEU A 129 13.20 8.09 -1.35
CA LEU A 129 11.75 8.02 -1.16
C LEU A 129 11.16 9.41 -0.89
N TRP A 130 11.81 10.22 -0.04
CA TRP A 130 11.35 11.56 0.26
C TRP A 130 11.51 12.54 -0.92
N ARG A 131 12.61 12.42 -1.70
CA ARG A 131 12.75 13.18 -2.95
C ARG A 131 11.63 12.87 -3.93
N ALA A 132 11.32 11.59 -4.14
CA ALA A 132 10.20 11.18 -5.00
C ALA A 132 8.86 11.77 -4.52
N ARG A 133 8.63 11.86 -3.20
CA ARG A 133 7.44 12.51 -2.63
C ARG A 133 7.36 14.01 -2.94
N ILE A 134 8.48 14.73 -2.81
CA ILE A 134 8.51 16.20 -2.88
C ILE A 134 8.75 16.72 -4.31
N GLU A 135 9.74 16.17 -5.01
CA GLU A 135 10.21 16.65 -6.31
C GLU A 135 9.35 16.09 -7.45
N GLU A 136 9.02 14.80 -7.40
CA GLU A 136 8.17 14.13 -8.41
C GLU A 136 6.67 14.24 -8.09
N ARG A 137 6.32 14.79 -6.91
CA ARG A 137 4.94 14.91 -6.41
C ARG A 137 4.18 13.59 -6.39
N ARG A 138 4.88 12.47 -6.20
CA ARG A 138 4.26 11.15 -6.12
C ARG A 138 3.43 11.04 -4.83
N PRO A 139 2.21 10.44 -4.88
CA PRO A 139 1.41 10.20 -3.68
C PRO A 139 2.21 9.44 -2.62
N PHE A 140 2.17 9.91 -1.38
CA PHE A 140 2.94 9.33 -0.27
C PHE A 140 2.68 7.83 -0.10
N GLN A 141 1.43 7.42 -0.26
CA GLN A 141 1.00 6.03 -0.19
C GLN A 141 1.72 5.12 -1.19
N TYR A 142 1.98 5.59 -2.41
CA TYR A 142 2.75 4.82 -3.39
C TYR A 142 4.25 4.83 -3.09
N ILE A 143 4.74 5.80 -2.33
CA ILE A 143 6.13 5.83 -1.84
C ILE A 143 6.35 4.75 -0.78
N VAL A 144 5.45 4.65 0.21
CA VAL A 144 5.54 3.63 1.27
C VAL A 144 4.93 2.28 0.87
N GLY A 145 4.07 2.26 -0.14
CA GLY A 145 3.40 1.07 -0.66
C GLY A 145 2.20 0.61 0.18
N CYS A 146 1.65 1.49 1.03
CA CYS A 146 0.49 1.19 1.86
C CYS A 146 -0.42 2.40 2.07
N GLU A 147 -1.65 2.12 2.50
CA GLU A 147 -2.62 3.09 3.01
C GLU A 147 -3.33 2.51 4.23
N HIS A 148 -3.57 3.37 5.22
CA HIS A 148 -4.43 3.05 6.36
C HIS A 148 -5.88 3.30 5.97
N TRP A 149 -6.73 2.29 6.16
CA TRP A 149 -8.15 2.38 5.82
C TRP A 149 -8.95 1.53 6.81
N ARG A 150 -9.89 2.15 7.54
CA ARG A 150 -10.50 1.57 8.75
C ARG A 150 -9.40 1.04 9.71
N ASP A 151 -9.53 -0.19 10.17
CA ASP A 151 -8.55 -0.90 11.01
C ASP A 151 -7.52 -1.70 10.18
N LEU A 152 -7.45 -1.48 8.86
CA LEU A 152 -6.57 -2.20 7.94
C LEU A 152 -5.37 -1.36 7.50
N VAL A 153 -4.24 -2.04 7.29
CA VAL A 153 -3.11 -1.53 6.50
C VAL A 153 -3.12 -2.25 5.16
N LEU A 154 -3.58 -1.56 4.14
CA LEU A 154 -3.73 -2.10 2.79
C LEU A 154 -2.47 -1.78 1.98
N VAL A 155 -1.94 -2.80 1.29
CA VAL A 155 -0.97 -2.59 0.23
C VAL A 155 -1.61 -1.79 -0.89
N VAL A 156 -0.88 -0.83 -1.43
CA VAL A 156 -1.26 -0.08 -2.63
C VAL A 156 -0.03 0.09 -3.53
N LYS A 157 -0.27 0.23 -4.84
CA LYS A 157 0.78 0.50 -5.82
C LYS A 157 0.25 1.37 -6.94
N GLU A 158 1.16 1.94 -7.72
CA GLU A 158 0.81 2.71 -8.91
C GLU A 158 -0.08 1.90 -9.86
N GLY A 159 -1.14 2.53 -10.38
CA GLY A 159 -2.17 1.86 -11.16
C GLY A 159 -3.32 1.27 -10.33
N VAL A 160 -3.32 1.42 -9.01
CA VAL A 160 -4.42 1.02 -8.11
C VAL A 160 -4.89 2.23 -7.32
N LEU A 161 -6.20 2.48 -7.28
CA LEU A 161 -6.76 3.60 -6.53
C LEU A 161 -6.38 3.50 -5.04
N ILE A 162 -5.84 4.58 -4.48
CA ILE A 162 -5.63 4.72 -3.03
C ILE A 162 -7.01 4.79 -2.36
N PRO A 163 -7.35 3.87 -1.44
CA PRO A 163 -8.60 3.90 -0.70
C PRO A 163 -8.82 5.25 -0.02
N ARG A 164 -10.07 5.72 0.01
CA ARG A 164 -10.41 7.03 0.56
C ARG A 164 -11.20 6.85 1.86
N PRO A 165 -11.02 7.72 2.88
CA PRO A 165 -11.78 7.63 4.11
C PRO A 165 -13.31 7.64 3.88
N GLU A 166 -13.78 8.37 2.87
CA GLU A 166 -15.20 8.46 2.54
C GLU A 166 -15.79 7.12 2.07
N THR A 167 -14.97 6.21 1.52
CA THR A 167 -15.44 4.88 1.09
C THR A 167 -15.58 3.90 2.24
N GLU A 168 -15.12 4.24 3.46
CA GLU A 168 -15.28 3.39 4.64
C GLU A 168 -16.74 3.12 4.95
N MET A 169 -17.60 4.14 4.78
CA MET A 169 -19.03 4.07 5.05
C MET A 169 -19.77 3.01 4.22
N VAL A 170 -19.23 2.62 3.05
CA VAL A 170 -19.83 1.57 2.21
C VAL A 170 -19.90 0.25 2.97
N VAL A 171 -18.89 -0.08 3.78
CA VAL A 171 -18.88 -1.32 4.57
C VAL A 171 -19.98 -1.31 5.62
N ASP A 172 -20.21 -0.17 6.25
CA ASP A 172 -21.25 -0.01 7.27
C ASP A 172 -22.65 -0.14 6.65
N LEU A 173 -22.87 0.46 5.47
CA LEU A 173 -24.12 0.33 4.73
C LEU A 173 -24.43 -1.11 4.33
N VAL A 174 -23.41 -1.92 3.98
CA VAL A 174 -23.60 -3.34 3.66
C VAL A 174 -24.05 -4.13 4.89
N ALA A 175 -23.54 -3.78 6.08
CA ALA A 175 -23.88 -4.45 7.33
C ALA A 175 -25.33 -4.21 7.78
N GLU A 176 -25.98 -3.16 7.28
CA GLU A 176 -27.37 -2.82 7.58
C GLU A 176 -28.38 -3.61 6.71
N VAL A 177 -27.92 -4.35 5.71
CA VAL A 177 -28.79 -5.14 4.83
C VAL A 177 -29.28 -6.41 5.54
N GLU A 178 -30.58 -6.68 5.48
CA GLU A 178 -31.15 -7.89 6.08
C GLU A 178 -30.55 -9.16 5.48
N GLY A 179 -30.02 -10.04 6.34
CA GLY A 179 -29.37 -11.28 5.93
C GLY A 179 -27.97 -11.10 5.34
N PHE A 180 -27.32 -9.96 5.56
CA PHE A 180 -25.99 -9.68 5.00
C PHE A 180 -24.98 -10.80 5.30
N GLU A 181 -25.04 -11.40 6.50
CA GLU A 181 -24.08 -12.39 6.99
C GLU A 181 -24.02 -13.62 6.10
N LYS A 182 -25.12 -13.93 5.39
CA LYS A 182 -25.22 -15.06 4.46
C LYS A 182 -25.27 -14.64 3.00
N GLY A 183 -25.07 -13.35 2.73
CA GLY A 183 -25.17 -12.75 1.42
C GLY A 183 -24.04 -13.16 0.48
N LEU A 184 -24.36 -13.08 -0.81
CA LEU A 184 -23.41 -13.16 -1.91
C LEU A 184 -23.21 -11.76 -2.48
N TRP A 185 -22.05 -11.17 -2.19
CA TRP A 185 -21.74 -9.78 -2.52
C TRP A 185 -20.85 -9.68 -3.74
N ALA A 186 -20.89 -8.55 -4.44
CA ALA A 186 -19.97 -8.24 -5.52
C ALA A 186 -19.40 -6.82 -5.36
N ASP A 187 -18.08 -6.68 -5.44
CA ASP A 187 -17.31 -5.44 -5.48
C ASP A 187 -16.77 -5.26 -6.91
N LEU A 188 -17.34 -4.29 -7.64
CA LEU A 188 -17.04 -4.04 -9.05
C LEU A 188 -16.06 -2.88 -9.18
N GLY A 189 -14.87 -3.14 -9.72
CA GLY A 189 -13.75 -2.19 -9.69
C GLY A 189 -13.08 -2.15 -8.32
N THR A 190 -12.75 -3.34 -7.79
CA THR A 190 -12.31 -3.50 -6.40
C THR A 190 -11.01 -2.76 -6.05
N GLY A 191 -10.20 -2.39 -7.05
CA GLY A 191 -8.96 -1.66 -6.83
C GLY A 191 -8.02 -2.41 -5.88
N SER A 192 -7.75 -1.83 -4.71
CA SER A 192 -6.90 -2.46 -3.69
C SER A 192 -7.59 -3.58 -2.91
N GLY A 193 -8.87 -3.85 -3.15
CA GLY A 193 -9.65 -4.79 -2.36
C GLY A 193 -10.21 -4.20 -1.07
N ALA A 194 -10.13 -2.88 -0.83
CA ALA A 194 -10.50 -2.26 0.44
C ALA A 194 -11.92 -2.64 0.89
N ILE A 195 -12.91 -2.39 0.02
CA ILE A 195 -14.32 -2.68 0.30
C ILE A 195 -14.54 -4.19 0.41
N ALA A 196 -14.04 -4.98 -0.54
CA ALA A 196 -14.18 -6.44 -0.50
C ALA A 196 -13.57 -7.09 0.75
N VAL A 197 -12.39 -6.65 1.20
CA VAL A 197 -11.77 -7.10 2.45
C VAL A 197 -12.58 -6.63 3.65
N GLY A 198 -13.03 -5.37 3.66
CA GLY A 198 -13.89 -4.82 4.73
C GLY A 198 -15.16 -5.62 4.93
N ILE A 199 -15.92 -5.86 3.85
CA ILE A 199 -17.13 -6.69 3.87
C ILE A 199 -16.78 -8.13 4.24
N GLY A 200 -15.74 -8.71 3.63
CA GLY A 200 -15.33 -10.10 3.88
C GLY A 200 -15.01 -10.39 5.35
N ARG A 201 -14.42 -9.42 6.06
CA ARG A 201 -14.16 -9.51 7.50
C ARG A 201 -15.42 -9.51 8.35
N MET A 202 -16.53 -8.93 7.87
CA MET A 202 -17.81 -8.93 8.57
C MET A 202 -18.62 -10.20 8.31
N LEU A 203 -18.50 -10.78 7.12
CA LEU A 203 -19.30 -11.95 6.71
C LEU A 203 -18.98 -13.23 7.47
N GLN A 204 -17.75 -13.36 8.00
CA GLN A 204 -17.28 -14.61 8.60
C GLN A 204 -17.64 -15.82 7.70
N GLU A 205 -17.95 -16.99 8.25
CA GLU A 205 -18.23 -18.19 7.44
C GLU A 205 -19.56 -18.16 6.68
N GLY A 206 -20.45 -17.19 6.94
CA GLY A 206 -21.82 -17.20 6.43
C GLY A 206 -21.94 -16.79 4.97
N GLY A 207 -21.07 -15.89 4.49
CA GLY A 207 -21.23 -15.20 3.21
C GLY A 207 -19.96 -15.18 2.37
N ARG A 208 -20.05 -14.54 1.19
CA ARG A 208 -18.93 -14.40 0.24
C ARG A 208 -18.97 -13.05 -0.47
N VAL A 209 -17.81 -12.58 -0.90
CA VAL A 209 -17.67 -11.38 -1.74
C VAL A 209 -16.95 -11.75 -3.03
N PHE A 210 -17.46 -11.37 -4.20
CA PHE A 210 -16.74 -11.43 -5.46
C PHE A 210 -16.15 -10.06 -5.74
N ALA A 211 -14.84 -9.94 -5.81
CA ALA A 211 -14.20 -8.69 -6.19
C ALA A 211 -13.58 -8.81 -7.59
N THR A 212 -13.97 -7.87 -8.45
CA THR A 212 -13.61 -7.88 -9.87
C THR A 212 -12.99 -6.55 -10.23
N ASP A 213 -12.06 -6.55 -11.18
CA ASP A 213 -11.44 -5.35 -11.71
C ASP A 213 -10.92 -5.64 -13.12
N LEU A 214 -10.96 -4.64 -14.00
CA LEU A 214 -10.40 -4.77 -15.34
C LEU A 214 -8.86 -4.69 -15.31
N SER A 215 -8.29 -4.09 -14.27
CA SER A 215 -6.85 -3.90 -14.12
C SER A 215 -6.20 -5.14 -13.49
N PRO A 216 -5.28 -5.84 -14.21
CA PRO A 216 -4.52 -6.95 -13.62
C PRO A 216 -3.68 -6.51 -12.42
N VAL A 217 -3.25 -5.24 -12.41
CA VAL A 217 -2.47 -4.63 -11.34
C VAL A 217 -3.32 -4.48 -10.07
N ALA A 218 -4.58 -4.05 -10.20
CA ALA A 218 -5.54 -3.99 -9.09
C ALA A 218 -5.83 -5.38 -8.54
N LEU A 219 -6.09 -6.34 -9.43
CA LEU A 219 -6.33 -7.73 -9.09
C LEU A 219 -5.19 -8.33 -8.24
N GLU A 220 -3.93 -8.10 -8.63
CA GLU A 220 -2.76 -8.53 -7.86
C GLU A 220 -2.71 -7.90 -6.44
N VAL A 221 -2.99 -6.61 -6.32
CA VAL A 221 -3.01 -5.92 -5.02
C VAL A 221 -4.15 -6.40 -4.13
N ALA A 222 -5.36 -6.49 -4.68
CA ALA A 222 -6.53 -7.00 -3.98
C ALA A 222 -6.24 -8.39 -3.40
N ARG A 223 -5.65 -9.28 -4.20
CA ARG A 223 -5.24 -10.61 -3.75
C ARG A 223 -4.25 -10.54 -2.58
N LEU A 224 -3.22 -9.72 -2.67
CA LEU A 224 -2.24 -9.59 -1.60
C LEU A 224 -2.89 -9.09 -0.31
N ASN A 225 -3.80 -8.10 -0.39
CA ASN A 225 -4.51 -7.60 0.77
C ASN A 225 -5.45 -8.63 1.39
N VAL A 226 -6.09 -9.47 0.57
CA VAL A 226 -6.89 -10.60 1.05
C VAL A 226 -6.04 -11.58 1.84
N GLU A 227 -4.94 -12.05 1.26
CA GLU A 227 -4.03 -13.02 1.89
C GLU A 227 -3.50 -12.47 3.23
N ARG A 228 -3.23 -11.16 3.29
CA ARG A 228 -2.76 -10.47 4.50
C ARG A 228 -3.83 -10.27 5.57
N SER A 229 -5.09 -10.16 5.19
CA SER A 229 -6.19 -9.90 6.13
C SER A 229 -6.55 -11.09 7.02
N GLN A 230 -5.96 -12.27 6.78
CA GLN A 230 -6.19 -13.55 7.49
C GLN A 230 -7.65 -14.00 7.56
N SER A 231 -8.54 -13.27 6.89
CA SER A 231 -9.99 -13.38 7.07
C SER A 231 -10.68 -13.94 5.85
N ALA A 232 -9.97 -14.16 4.73
CA ALA A 232 -10.57 -14.71 3.51
C ALA A 232 -9.61 -15.56 2.66
N THR A 233 -10.12 -16.70 2.19
CA THR A 233 -9.60 -17.46 1.06
C THR A 233 -10.03 -16.78 -0.24
N ALA A 234 -9.07 -16.31 -1.03
CA ALA A 234 -9.31 -15.89 -2.41
C ALA A 234 -9.35 -17.11 -3.36
N VAL A 235 -10.38 -17.22 -4.18
CA VAL A 235 -10.53 -18.21 -5.26
C VAL A 235 -10.64 -17.44 -6.58
N TYR A 236 -9.86 -17.81 -7.60
CA TYR A 236 -9.87 -17.11 -8.88
C TYR A 236 -11.09 -17.51 -9.72
N ALA A 237 -11.72 -16.56 -10.40
CA ALA A 237 -12.66 -16.78 -11.49
C ALA A 237 -12.24 -15.90 -12.68
N ASP A 238 -12.53 -16.32 -13.91
CA ASP A 238 -12.04 -15.68 -15.14
C ASP A 238 -12.35 -14.15 -15.17
N GLY A 239 -11.36 -13.31 -14.84
CA GLY A 239 -11.51 -11.85 -14.69
C GLY A 239 -11.79 -11.30 -13.28
N GLY A 240 -11.72 -12.11 -12.21
CA GLY A 240 -11.95 -11.66 -10.82
C GLY A 240 -11.55 -12.65 -9.72
N TYR A 241 -11.83 -12.29 -8.46
CA TYR A 241 -11.61 -13.13 -7.28
C TYR A 241 -12.89 -13.31 -6.48
N LEU A 242 -13.05 -14.49 -5.90
CA LEU A 242 -14.06 -14.85 -4.93
C LEU A 242 -13.41 -14.94 -3.55
N PHE A 243 -13.95 -14.18 -2.62
CA PHE A 243 -13.57 -14.12 -1.23
C PHE A 243 -14.51 -15.06 -0.49
N ARG A 244 -13.93 -16.04 0.19
CA ARG A 244 -14.64 -16.87 1.16
C ARG A 244 -13.96 -16.66 2.50
N ALA A 245 -14.69 -16.24 3.54
CA ALA A 245 -14.01 -16.09 4.81
C ALA A 245 -13.43 -17.43 5.29
N SER A 246 -12.22 -17.41 5.84
CA SER A 246 -11.55 -18.60 6.38
C SER A 246 -11.48 -18.53 7.90
N THR A 247 -11.69 -19.64 8.59
CA THR A 247 -11.41 -19.74 10.02
C THR A 247 -9.91 -19.74 10.27
N GLY A 248 -9.43 -18.78 11.07
CA GLY A 248 -8.11 -18.85 11.66
C GLY A 248 -8.03 -20.04 12.62
N ARG A 249 -7.65 -21.21 12.11
CA ARG A 249 -7.07 -22.26 12.95
C ARG A 249 -5.55 -22.18 12.77
N THR A 250 -4.86 -21.73 13.81
CA THR A 250 -3.46 -22.11 14.01
C THR A 250 -3.41 -23.64 13.99
N ALA A 251 -2.79 -24.21 12.96
CA ALA A 251 -2.56 -25.64 12.90
C ALA A 251 -1.53 -26.01 13.99
N GLU A 252 -2.02 -26.46 15.14
CA GLU A 252 -1.21 -27.26 16.06
C GLU A 252 -0.81 -28.56 15.33
N PRO A 253 0.45 -29.04 15.44
CA PRO A 253 0.87 -30.29 14.82
C PRO A 253 0.09 -31.44 15.45
N GLY A 254 -0.87 -31.97 14.72
CA GLY A 254 -1.78 -33.01 15.18
C GLY A 254 -1.06 -34.31 15.60
N ARG A 255 -1.39 -34.78 16.81
CA ARG A 255 -1.55 -36.21 17.10
C ARG A 255 -3.03 -36.47 17.40
N SER A 256 -3.77 -36.99 16.42
CA SER A 256 -4.43 -38.28 16.58
C SER A 256 -5.02 -38.74 15.26
N LYS A 257 -4.89 -40.04 15.06
CA LYS A 257 -5.51 -40.84 14.01
C LYS A 257 -7.03 -40.70 14.10
N ASP A 258 -7.69 -40.54 12.97
CA ASP A 258 -8.78 -41.45 12.64
C ASP A 258 -9.01 -41.52 11.13
N GLN A 259 -8.95 -42.76 10.65
CA GLN A 259 -9.32 -43.17 9.31
C GLN A 259 -10.83 -43.37 9.27
N SER A 260 -11.52 -42.78 8.29
CA SER A 260 -12.66 -43.46 7.67
C SER A 260 -12.87 -43.00 6.23
N HIS A 261 -12.92 -44.00 5.37
CA HIS A 261 -13.15 -43.97 3.92
C HIS A 261 -14.42 -43.20 3.51
N CYS A 262 -14.41 -42.58 2.33
CA CYS A 262 -15.15 -43.12 1.18
C CYS A 262 -14.86 -42.38 -0.15
N THR A 263 -14.24 -43.15 -1.06
CA THR A 263 -14.29 -43.20 -2.54
C THR A 263 -14.53 -41.98 -3.45
N THR A 264 -13.64 -41.93 -4.44
CA THR A 264 -13.68 -41.26 -5.74
C THR A 264 -14.84 -41.70 -6.64
N ASN A 265 -15.42 -40.75 -7.39
CA ASN A 265 -15.96 -40.87 -8.76
C ASN A 265 -16.64 -39.54 -9.10
N SER A 266 -16.75 -39.04 -10.33
CA SER A 266 -16.19 -39.32 -11.64
C SER A 266 -16.60 -38.09 -12.48
N THR A 267 -15.74 -37.69 -13.42
CA THR A 267 -15.96 -36.68 -14.44
C THR A 267 -17.27 -36.91 -15.21
N LYS A 268 -18.14 -35.89 -15.29
CA LYS A 268 -19.12 -35.76 -16.39
C LYS A 268 -19.21 -34.31 -16.86
N THR A 269 -18.75 -34.15 -18.10
CA THR A 269 -19.02 -33.08 -19.06
C THR A 269 -20.50 -32.74 -19.16
N LEU A 270 -20.81 -31.44 -19.22
CA LEU A 270 -22.11 -30.90 -19.63
C LEU A 270 -21.90 -30.06 -20.89
N ASP A 271 -22.54 -30.48 -21.98
CA ASP A 271 -22.72 -29.69 -23.20
C ASP A 271 -23.99 -28.82 -23.10
N PRO A 272 -24.07 -27.68 -23.83
CA PRO A 272 -25.10 -26.66 -23.66
C PRO A 272 -26.33 -26.93 -24.52
N ILE A 273 -27.53 -26.58 -24.02
CA ILE A 273 -28.76 -26.57 -24.82
C ILE A 273 -29.22 -25.12 -25.00
N TYR A 274 -29.16 -24.68 -26.26
CA TYR A 274 -30.01 -23.62 -26.82
C TYR A 274 -31.41 -24.19 -27.05
N HIS A 275 -32.44 -23.54 -26.50
CA HIS A 275 -33.68 -23.12 -27.17
C HIS A 275 -34.56 -22.32 -26.20
#